data_AF-A0A955MTT2-F1
#
_entry.id   AF-A0A955MTT2-F1
#
_cell.length_a   1.000
_cell.length_b   1.000
_cell.length_c   1.000
_cell.angle_alpha   90.00
_cell.angle_beta   90.00
_cell.angle_gamma   90.00
#
_symmetry.space_group_name_H-M   'P 1'
#
loop_
_entity.id
_entity.type
_entity.pdbx_description
1 polymer ?
#
loop_
_entity_poly.entity_id
_entity_poly.type
_entity_poly.pdbx_seq_one_letter_code
_entity_poly.pdbx_strand_id
1 'polypeptide(L)'
;MAKRKSKDPNKGGNVSPPEKSRSKKTSWFVNILLLAISLVIGLAILELGARWMLPKGPPPDRAENLFRVERTENEKMVFRLIPDTQFVTFGVPYRTNEFGFRDGPVEKKGEKTFRILCIGDSVTFGTGVKNEETFPNQMESMLGELAAEGWSVDVINAGISAFNTS
;
A
#
# COMPACT_ATOMS: atom_id res chain seq x y z
N MET A 1 -23.06 58.18 87.72
CA MET A 1 -22.41 57.22 86.80
C MET A 1 -22.20 57.89 85.46
N ALA A 2 -20.94 58.16 85.11
CA ALA A 2 -20.55 58.87 83.88
C ALA A 2 -20.42 57.90 82.71
N LYS A 3 -20.86 58.29 81.50
CA LYS A 3 -20.30 57.78 80.25
C LYS A 3 -20.15 58.89 79.22
N ARG A 4 -18.92 59.01 78.73
CA ARG A 4 -18.34 60.00 77.81
C ARG A 4 -18.89 59.85 76.38
N LYS A 5 -18.94 60.97 75.65
CA LYS A 5 -18.93 61.02 74.17
C LYS A 5 -17.53 60.68 73.65
N SER A 6 -17.43 60.04 72.48
CA SER A 6 -16.37 60.29 71.49
C SER A 6 -16.75 59.71 70.12
N LYS A 7 -16.65 60.54 69.09
CA LYS A 7 -16.87 60.29 67.66
C LYS A 7 -15.56 59.76 67.03
N ASP A 8 -15.65 58.83 66.06
CA ASP A 8 -15.22 58.96 64.63
C ASP A 8 -13.98 58.07 64.32
N PRO A 9 -13.56 57.81 63.06
CA PRO A 9 -14.18 56.93 62.06
C PRO A 9 -13.16 55.91 61.45
N ASN A 10 -13.59 55.07 60.50
CA ASN A 10 -12.77 54.42 59.45
C ASN A 10 -11.85 53.23 59.82
N LYS A 11 -12.31 51.98 59.58
CA LYS A 11 -11.57 50.82 59.03
C LYS A 11 -12.63 49.91 58.37
N GLY A 12 -12.70 49.72 57.05
CA GLY A 12 -11.67 49.07 56.24
C GLY A 12 -11.85 47.56 56.33
N GLY A 13 -12.67 46.98 55.46
CA GLY A 13 -12.95 45.53 55.45
C GLY A 13 -13.65 45.09 54.18
N ASN A 14 -12.92 45.15 53.06
CA ASN A 14 -13.33 44.54 51.80
C ASN A 14 -13.25 43.01 51.99
N VAL A 15 -14.38 42.33 52.13
CA VAL A 15 -14.43 40.87 52.27
C VAL A 15 -14.33 40.28 50.87
N SER A 16 -13.10 40.00 50.41
CA SER A 16 -12.88 39.22 49.20
C SER A 16 -13.53 37.84 49.35
N PRO A 17 -14.28 37.33 48.35
CA PRO A 17 -14.85 35.99 48.42
C PRO A 17 -13.72 34.94 48.45
N PRO A 18 -13.96 33.77 49.07
CA PRO A 18 -12.93 32.74 49.22
C PRO A 18 -12.49 32.25 47.83
N GLU A 19 -11.21 32.41 47.54
CA GLU A 19 -10.55 31.85 46.37
C GLU A 19 -10.62 30.31 46.48
N LYS A 20 -11.46 29.69 45.66
CA LYS A 20 -11.60 28.23 45.62
C LYS A 20 -10.27 27.63 45.19
N SER A 21 -9.50 27.12 46.16
CA SER A 21 -8.27 26.36 45.93
C SER A 21 -8.58 25.18 45.00
N ARG A 22 -8.31 25.33 43.71
CA ARG A 22 -8.38 24.24 42.74
C ARG A 22 -7.31 23.21 43.11
N SER A 23 -7.74 21.99 43.42
CA SER A 23 -6.81 20.92 43.79
C SER A 23 -5.83 20.68 42.64
N LYS A 24 -4.51 20.65 42.93
CA LYS A 24 -3.47 20.40 41.92
C LYS A 24 -3.71 19.10 41.13
N LYS A 25 -4.33 18.09 41.76
CA LYS A 25 -4.74 16.83 41.11
C LYS A 25 -5.76 17.06 40.00
N THR A 26 -6.74 17.94 40.20
CA THR A 26 -7.77 18.27 39.18
C THR A 26 -7.13 18.89 37.93
N SER A 27 -6.10 19.72 38.10
CA SER A 27 -5.39 20.33 36.96
C SER A 27 -4.60 19.31 36.14
N TRP A 28 -4.04 18.27 36.78
CA TRP A 28 -3.28 17.23 36.10
C TRP A 28 -4.19 16.32 35.25
N PHE A 29 -5.35 15.93 35.79
CA PHE A 29 -6.34 15.17 35.02
C PHE A 29 -6.88 15.96 33.82
N VAL A 30 -7.14 17.26 33.99
CA VAL A 30 -7.57 18.13 32.90
C VAL A 30 -6.49 18.23 31.83
N ASN A 31 -5.21 18.38 32.20
CA ASN A 31 -4.11 18.43 31.24
C ASN A 31 -3.90 17.11 30.49
N ILE A 32 -4.03 15.96 31.16
CA ILE A 32 -3.98 14.64 30.51
C ILE A 32 -5.13 14.50 29.52
N LEU A 33 -6.35 14.91 29.91
CA LEU A 33 -7.51 14.85 29.03
C LEU A 33 -7.32 15.76 27.81
N LEU A 34 -6.81 16.98 28.00
CA LEU A 34 -6.49 17.90 26.91
C LEU A 34 -5.41 17.34 25.96
N LEU A 35 -4.36 16.71 26.51
CA LEU A 35 -3.34 16.04 25.71
C LEU A 35 -3.91 14.87 24.91
N ALA A 36 -4.75 14.04 25.51
CA ALA A 36 -5.40 12.91 24.83
C ALA A 36 -6.31 13.40 23.69
N ILE A 37 -7.13 14.42 23.95
CA ILE A 37 -8.00 15.02 22.93
C ILE A 37 -7.17 15.63 21.79
N SER A 38 -6.10 16.36 22.12
CA SER A 38 -5.21 16.97 21.12
C SER A 38 -4.52 15.92 20.27
N LEU A 39 -4.12 14.80 20.85
CA LEU A 39 -3.51 13.68 20.13
C LEU A 39 -4.53 13.03 19.17
N VAL A 40 -5.76 12.80 19.63
CA VAL A 40 -6.84 12.24 18.79
C VAL A 40 -7.17 13.17 17.62
N ILE A 41 -7.29 14.48 17.88
CA ILE A 41 -7.55 15.48 16.84
C ILE A 41 -6.38 15.54 15.86
N GLY A 42 -5.13 15.55 16.35
CA GLY A 42 -3.94 15.56 15.51
C GLY A 42 -3.86 14.33 14.61
N LEU A 43 -4.11 13.14 15.15
CA LEU A 43 -4.16 11.90 14.37
C LEU A 43 -5.32 11.90 13.36
N ALA A 44 -6.49 12.44 13.72
CA ALA A 44 -7.62 12.55 12.80
C ALA A 44 -7.31 13.52 11.64
N ILE A 45 -6.68 14.66 11.90
CA ILE A 45 -6.26 15.61 10.87
C ILE A 45 -5.21 14.97 9.96
N LEU A 46 -4.23 14.26 10.53
CA LEU A 46 -3.23 13.54 9.74
C LEU A 46 -3.86 12.45 8.88
N GLU A 47 -4.83 11.70 9.40
CA GLU A 47 -5.53 10.65 8.67
C GLU A 47 -6.38 11.22 7.52
N LEU A 48 -7.14 12.28 7.78
CA LEU A 48 -7.98 12.95 6.78
C LEU A 48 -7.12 13.68 5.74
N GLY A 49 -6.05 14.33 6.18
CA GLY A 49 -5.06 14.97 5.32
C GLY A 49 -4.35 13.94 4.43
N ALA A 50 -3.92 12.82 5.00
CA ALA A 50 -3.37 11.70 4.24
C ALA A 50 -4.40 11.13 3.25
N ARG A 51 -5.68 11.00 3.64
CA ARG A 51 -6.76 10.56 2.73
C ARG A 51 -7.03 11.52 1.58
N TRP A 52 -6.78 12.81 1.78
CA TRP A 52 -6.98 13.84 0.76
C TRP A 52 -5.76 14.01 -0.15
N MET A 53 -4.55 13.91 0.41
CA MET A 53 -3.28 14.11 -0.30
C MET A 53 -2.72 12.86 -0.95
N LEU A 54 -2.84 11.70 -0.30
CA LEU A 54 -2.50 10.43 -0.94
C LEU A 54 -3.60 10.16 -1.96
N PRO A 55 -3.27 9.91 -3.25
CA PRO A 55 -4.22 9.34 -4.17
C PRO A 55 -4.86 8.16 -3.45
N LYS A 56 -6.20 8.05 -3.45
CA LYS A 56 -6.87 6.84 -2.99
C LYS A 56 -6.20 5.71 -3.76
N GLY A 57 -5.30 5.00 -3.09
CA GLY A 57 -4.58 3.88 -3.66
C GLY A 57 -5.61 2.93 -4.25
N PRO A 58 -5.25 2.14 -5.26
CA PRO A 58 -6.14 1.12 -5.77
C PRO A 58 -7.01 0.49 -4.64
N PRO A 59 -8.37 0.65 -4.50
CA PRO A 59 -9.13 -0.14 -3.54
C PRO A 59 -8.77 -1.62 -3.66
N PRO A 60 -9.04 -2.44 -2.64
CA PRO A 60 -8.56 -3.82 -2.58
C PRO A 60 -9.02 -4.70 -3.77
N ASP A 61 -10.10 -4.33 -4.46
CA ASP A 61 -10.54 -4.87 -5.76
C ASP A 61 -9.59 -4.55 -6.93
N ARG A 62 -8.70 -3.56 -6.80
CA ARG A 62 -7.75 -3.19 -7.84
C ARG A 62 -6.54 -4.10 -7.92
N ALA A 63 -6.22 -4.97 -6.95
CA ALA A 63 -5.21 -6.01 -7.25
C ALA A 63 -5.70 -6.91 -8.42
N GLU A 64 -7.00 -7.24 -8.41
CA GLU A 64 -7.68 -7.94 -9.50
C GLU A 64 -7.67 -7.12 -10.81
N ASN A 65 -7.79 -5.79 -10.71
CA ASN A 65 -7.75 -4.89 -11.87
C ASN A 65 -6.34 -4.49 -12.36
N LEU A 66 -5.32 -4.52 -11.50
CA LEU A 66 -3.96 -4.06 -11.81
C LEU A 66 -3.30 -5.01 -12.80
N PHE A 67 -3.53 -6.30 -12.63
CA PHE A 67 -2.96 -7.34 -13.50
C PHE A 67 -4.01 -8.14 -14.28
N ARG A 68 -5.29 -7.75 -14.26
CA ARG A 68 -6.39 -8.48 -14.93
C ARG A 68 -6.35 -9.97 -14.57
N VAL A 69 -6.53 -10.27 -13.28
CA VAL A 69 -6.61 -11.65 -12.79
C VAL A 69 -8.05 -12.05 -12.55
N GLU A 70 -8.32 -13.34 -12.68
CA GLU A 70 -9.57 -13.98 -12.28
C GLU A 70 -9.31 -14.99 -11.16
N ARG A 71 -10.31 -15.20 -10.31
CA ARG A 71 -10.25 -16.23 -9.29
C ARG A 71 -10.47 -17.60 -9.89
N THR A 72 -9.78 -18.57 -9.33
CA THR A 72 -9.84 -19.97 -9.71
C THR A 72 -10.39 -20.79 -8.56
N GLU A 73 -11.12 -21.87 -8.87
CA GLU A 73 -11.70 -22.78 -7.86
C GLU A 73 -10.64 -23.68 -7.20
N ASN A 74 -9.39 -23.61 -7.66
CA ASN A 74 -8.29 -24.42 -7.15
C ASN A 74 -7.72 -23.80 -5.85
N GLU A 75 -7.75 -24.55 -4.76
CA GLU A 75 -7.22 -24.08 -3.46
C GLU A 75 -5.72 -23.73 -3.52
N LYS A 76 -4.95 -24.35 -4.41
CA LYS A 76 -3.50 -24.13 -4.55
C LYS A 76 -3.14 -22.98 -5.49
N MET A 77 -4.09 -22.55 -6.32
CA MET A 77 -3.91 -21.45 -7.24
C MET A 77 -5.21 -20.66 -7.15
N VAL A 78 -5.23 -19.64 -6.29
CA VAL A 78 -6.44 -18.88 -5.97
C VAL A 78 -6.81 -17.89 -7.08
N PHE A 79 -5.81 -17.48 -7.87
CA PHE A 79 -6.01 -16.60 -9.01
C PHE A 79 -5.06 -16.96 -10.14
N ARG A 80 -5.46 -16.57 -11.35
CA ARG A 80 -4.64 -16.60 -12.55
C ARG A 80 -4.85 -15.33 -13.36
N LEU A 81 -3.91 -14.99 -14.22
CA LEU A 81 -4.09 -13.94 -15.22
C LEU A 81 -5.14 -14.38 -16.24
N ILE A 82 -5.99 -13.45 -16.66
CA ILE A 82 -6.98 -13.70 -17.71
C ILE A 82 -6.23 -13.92 -19.05
N PRO A 83 -6.48 -15.02 -19.78
CA PRO A 83 -5.88 -15.26 -21.09
C PRO A 83 -6.23 -14.18 -22.13
N ASP A 84 -5.40 -14.08 -23.17
CA ASP A 84 -5.63 -13.24 -24.36
C ASP A 84 -6.03 -11.79 -24.06
N THR A 85 -5.45 -11.22 -23.01
CA THR A 85 -5.84 -9.90 -22.49
C THR A 85 -4.71 -8.91 -22.62
N GLN A 86 -5.06 -7.66 -22.95
CA GLN A 86 -4.14 -6.53 -22.97
C GLN A 86 -4.60 -5.45 -22.00
N PHE A 87 -3.67 -4.89 -21.25
CA PHE A 87 -3.96 -3.85 -20.27
C PHE A 87 -2.73 -2.98 -20.00
N VAL A 88 -2.95 -1.82 -19.39
CA VAL A 88 -1.87 -0.92 -18.99
C VAL A 88 -1.91 -0.76 -17.48
N THR A 89 -0.76 -0.97 -16.83
CA THR A 89 -0.57 -0.71 -15.39
C THR A 89 0.83 -0.18 -15.15
N PHE A 90 1.04 0.64 -14.12
CA PHE A 90 2.32 1.33 -13.87
C PHE A 90 2.88 2.11 -15.08
N GLY A 91 2.02 2.54 -16.01
CA GLY A 91 2.44 3.20 -17.26
C GLY A 91 3.06 2.27 -18.30
N VAL A 92 3.03 0.95 -18.08
CA VAL A 92 3.60 -0.07 -18.95
C VAL A 92 2.48 -0.90 -19.57
N PRO A 93 2.54 -1.21 -20.88
CA PRO A 93 1.62 -2.15 -21.51
C PRO A 93 1.97 -3.60 -21.15
N TYR A 94 0.92 -4.36 -20.83
CA TYR A 94 0.97 -5.79 -20.56
C TYR A 94 0.07 -6.52 -21.55
N ARG A 95 0.50 -7.72 -21.91
CA ARG A 95 -0.29 -8.69 -22.66
C ARG A 95 -0.13 -10.07 -22.05
N THR A 96 -1.19 -10.85 -22.10
CA THR A 96 -1.21 -12.27 -21.77
C THR A 96 -1.57 -13.10 -22.99
N ASN A 97 -1.01 -14.30 -23.07
CA ASN A 97 -1.27 -15.24 -24.14
C ASN A 97 -2.44 -16.17 -23.85
N GLU A 98 -2.66 -17.17 -24.70
CA GLU A 98 -3.77 -18.13 -24.63
C GLU A 98 -3.74 -18.99 -23.34
N PHE A 99 -2.59 -19.05 -22.66
CA PHE A 99 -2.41 -19.74 -21.39
C PHE A 99 -2.53 -18.80 -20.17
N GLY A 100 -2.70 -17.50 -20.39
CA GLY A 100 -2.66 -16.49 -19.34
C GLY A 100 -1.24 -16.14 -18.89
N PHE A 101 -0.19 -16.61 -19.57
CA PHE A 101 1.17 -16.20 -19.24
C PHE A 101 1.47 -14.83 -19.85
N ARG A 102 2.39 -14.09 -19.23
CA ARG A 102 2.86 -12.84 -19.81
C ARG A 102 3.55 -13.14 -21.13
N ASP A 103 3.43 -12.20 -22.06
CA ASP A 103 4.02 -12.20 -23.41
C ASP A 103 3.03 -12.64 -24.50
N GLY A 104 3.53 -12.84 -25.72
CA GLY A 104 2.79 -13.21 -26.91
C GLY A 104 2.43 -14.71 -26.95
N PRO A 105 1.74 -15.11 -28.02
CA PRO A 105 1.33 -16.49 -28.25
C PRO A 105 2.51 -17.47 -28.15
N VAL A 106 2.26 -18.64 -27.57
CA VAL A 106 3.30 -19.67 -27.43
C VAL A 106 3.20 -20.62 -28.61
N GLU A 107 4.20 -20.55 -29.49
CA GLU A 107 4.25 -21.44 -30.65
C GLU A 107 4.43 -22.91 -30.24
N LYS A 108 4.08 -23.83 -31.14
CA LYS A 108 4.38 -25.25 -30.93
C LYS A 108 5.89 -25.45 -30.89
N LYS A 109 6.39 -26.15 -29.87
CA LYS A 109 7.83 -26.44 -29.73
C LYS A 109 8.34 -27.24 -30.95
N GLY A 110 9.32 -26.69 -31.66
CA GLY A 110 10.01 -27.35 -32.76
C GLY A 110 11.01 -28.41 -32.30
N GLU A 111 11.42 -29.30 -33.21
CA GLU A 111 12.39 -30.36 -32.92
C GLU A 111 13.77 -29.81 -32.50
N LYS A 112 14.15 -28.63 -33.00
CA LYS A 112 15.39 -27.92 -32.66
C LYS A 112 15.15 -26.64 -31.85
N THR A 113 14.22 -26.71 -30.91
CA THR A 113 13.92 -25.61 -30.00
C THR A 113 14.17 -26.06 -28.57
N PHE A 114 15.04 -25.36 -27.86
CA PHE A 114 15.19 -25.50 -26.42
C PHE A 114 14.25 -24.52 -25.73
N ARG A 115 13.25 -25.05 -25.01
CA ARG A 115 12.22 -24.24 -24.34
C ARG A 115 12.49 -24.17 -22.84
N ILE A 116 12.53 -22.96 -22.30
CA ILE A 116 12.71 -22.66 -20.89
C ILE A 116 11.41 -22.08 -20.36
N LEU A 117 10.95 -22.55 -19.21
CA LEU A 117 9.78 -22.01 -18.52
C LEU A 117 10.23 -21.29 -17.25
N CYS A 118 10.01 -19.99 -17.17
CA CYS A 118 10.30 -19.17 -16.00
C CYS A 118 9.05 -19.06 -15.14
N ILE A 119 9.09 -19.63 -13.92
CA ILE A 119 8.00 -19.57 -12.94
C ILE A 119 8.47 -18.73 -11.76
N GLY A 120 7.58 -17.90 -11.23
CA GLY A 120 7.88 -17.11 -10.03
C GLY A 120 6.85 -16.03 -9.78
N ASP A 121 7.26 -15.04 -8.99
CA ASP A 121 6.41 -13.95 -8.53
C ASP A 121 6.51 -12.70 -9.42
N SER A 122 6.32 -11.52 -8.84
CA SER A 122 6.49 -10.20 -9.46
C SER A 122 7.84 -9.98 -10.15
N VAL A 123 8.92 -10.59 -9.67
CA VAL A 123 10.26 -10.46 -10.26
C VAL A 123 10.31 -11.18 -11.60
N THR A 124 9.82 -12.42 -11.65
CA THR A 124 9.70 -13.18 -12.90
C THR A 124 8.70 -12.53 -13.85
N PHE A 125 7.55 -12.10 -13.32
CA PHE A 125 6.56 -11.40 -14.12
C PHE A 125 7.10 -10.09 -14.72
N GLY A 126 8.01 -9.39 -14.04
CA GLY A 126 8.56 -8.11 -14.50
C GLY A 126 7.61 -6.92 -14.23
N THR A 127 7.05 -6.84 -13.03
CA THR A 127 6.15 -5.74 -12.64
C THR A 127 6.82 -4.37 -12.80
N GLY A 128 6.14 -3.45 -13.47
CA GLY A 128 6.65 -2.11 -13.81
C GLY A 128 7.70 -2.08 -14.93
N VAL A 129 8.02 -3.21 -15.57
CA VAL A 129 9.07 -3.32 -16.60
C VAL A 129 8.45 -3.64 -17.95
N LYS A 130 8.94 -3.03 -19.05
CA LYS A 130 8.46 -3.35 -20.41
C LYS A 130 8.74 -4.81 -20.73
N ASN A 131 7.95 -5.40 -21.63
CA ASN A 131 8.02 -6.83 -21.90
C ASN A 131 9.44 -7.27 -22.33
N GLU A 132 10.04 -6.51 -23.23
CA GLU A 132 11.37 -6.76 -23.80
C GLU A 132 12.49 -6.59 -22.76
N GLU A 133 12.24 -5.81 -21.71
CA GLU A 133 13.19 -5.54 -20.61
C GLU A 133 13.06 -6.56 -19.46
N THR A 134 12.09 -7.47 -19.51
CA THR A 134 11.95 -8.53 -18.51
C THR A 134 13.12 -9.50 -18.59
N PHE A 135 13.57 -10.04 -17.45
CA PHE A 135 14.70 -10.98 -17.46
C PHE A 135 14.44 -12.22 -18.33
N PRO A 136 13.21 -12.80 -18.43
CA PRO A 136 12.96 -13.92 -19.33
C PRO A 136 13.18 -13.55 -20.80
N ASN A 137 12.75 -12.36 -21.24
CA ASN A 137 12.98 -11.86 -22.60
C ASN A 137 14.46 -11.56 -22.86
N GLN A 138 15.14 -10.93 -21.90
CA GLN A 138 16.59 -10.68 -22.01
C GLN A 138 17.37 -12.01 -22.09
N MET A 139 16.97 -13.00 -21.29
CA MET A 139 17.55 -14.35 -21.31
C MET A 139 17.30 -15.04 -22.65
N GLU A 140 16.09 -14.94 -23.22
CA GLU A 140 15.80 -15.48 -24.55
C GLU A 140 16.73 -14.90 -25.61
N SER A 141 16.88 -13.56 -25.64
CA SER A 141 17.77 -12.88 -26.57
C SER A 141 19.22 -13.34 -26.40
N MET A 142 19.73 -13.33 -25.17
CA MET A 142 21.13 -13.69 -24.87
C MET A 142 21.42 -15.17 -25.19
N LEU A 143 20.49 -16.09 -24.88
CA LEU A 143 20.66 -17.51 -25.17
C LEU A 143 20.45 -17.82 -26.65
N GLY A 144 19.59 -17.06 -27.33
CA GLY A 144 19.40 -17.13 -28.78
C GLY A 144 20.68 -16.80 -29.55
N GLU A 145 21.44 -15.79 -29.10
CA GLU A 145 22.75 -15.43 -29.67
C GLU A 145 23.81 -16.54 -29.47
N LEU A 146 23.68 -17.34 -28.42
CA LEU A 146 24.59 -18.45 -28.09
C LEU A 146 24.11 -19.79 -28.63
N ALA A 147 22.94 -19.84 -29.29
CA ALA A 147 22.38 -21.09 -29.78
C ALA A 147 23.25 -21.70 -30.88
N ALA A 148 23.43 -23.02 -30.84
CA ALA A 148 24.13 -23.75 -31.89
C ALA A 148 23.39 -23.62 -33.23
N GLU A 149 24.10 -23.80 -34.35
CA GLU A 149 23.51 -23.68 -35.68
C GLU A 149 22.26 -24.55 -35.85
N GLY A 150 21.16 -23.92 -36.28
CA GLY A 150 19.86 -24.57 -36.47
C GLY A 150 19.08 -24.84 -35.19
N TRP A 151 19.59 -24.44 -34.01
CA TRP A 151 18.84 -24.43 -32.76
C TRP A 151 18.25 -23.04 -32.49
N SER A 152 17.11 -23.05 -31.81
CA SER A 152 16.45 -21.86 -31.28
C SER A 152 16.24 -22.02 -29.77
N VAL A 153 16.20 -20.89 -29.07
CA VAL A 153 15.81 -20.83 -27.67
C VAL A 153 14.49 -20.08 -27.59
N ASP A 154 13.60 -20.56 -26.72
CA ASP A 154 12.29 -20.01 -26.47
C ASP A 154 12.06 -19.98 -24.95
N VAL A 155 11.70 -18.82 -24.42
CA VAL A 155 11.53 -18.58 -22.99
C VAL A 155 10.12 -18.11 -22.68
N ILE A 156 9.39 -18.93 -21.94
CA ILE A 156 8.03 -18.61 -21.50
C ILE A 156 8.06 -17.95 -20.12
N ASN A 157 7.51 -16.75 -20.01
CA ASN A 157 7.32 -16.05 -18.74
C ASN A 157 5.98 -16.43 -18.07
N ALA A 158 6.01 -17.49 -17.27
CA ALA A 158 4.90 -17.92 -16.42
C ALA A 158 4.98 -17.34 -14.99
N GLY A 159 5.65 -16.20 -14.82
CA GLY A 159 5.61 -15.44 -13.57
C GLY A 159 4.21 -14.87 -13.34
N ILE A 160 3.74 -14.87 -12.10
CA ILE A 160 2.49 -14.20 -11.72
C ILE A 160 2.75 -13.37 -10.47
N SER A 161 2.42 -12.07 -10.56
CA SER A 161 2.59 -11.16 -9.41
C SER A 161 1.88 -11.68 -8.17
N ALA A 162 2.55 -11.60 -7.03
CA ALA A 162 2.09 -12.08 -5.72
C ALA A 162 1.98 -13.62 -5.55
N PHE A 163 2.44 -14.42 -6.50
CA PHE A 163 2.64 -15.86 -6.25
C PHE A 163 3.71 -16.08 -5.18
N ASN A 164 3.50 -17.10 -4.36
CA ASN A 164 4.44 -17.54 -3.33
C ASN A 164 4.27 -19.06 -3.10
N THR A 165 5.08 -19.64 -2.22
CA THR A 165 5.10 -21.09 -1.95
C THR A 165 4.45 -21.51 -0.63
N SER A 166 3.76 -20.58 0.07
CA SER A 166 3.23 -20.80 1.44
C SER A 166 1.76 -21.20 1.45
#